data_AF-A0A953QQD9-F1
#
_entry.id   AF-A0A953QQD9-F1
#
_cell.length_a   1.000
_cell.length_b   1.000
_cell.length_c   1.000
_cell.angle_alpha   90.00
_cell.angle_beta   90.00
_cell.angle_gamma   90.00
#
_symmetry.space_group_name_H-M   'P 1'
#
loop_
_entity.id
_entity.type
_entity.pdbx_description
1 polymer ?
#
loop_
_entity_poly.entity_id
_entity_poly.type
_entity_poly.pdbx_seq_one_letter_code
_entity_poly.pdbx_strand_id
1 'polypeptide(L)'
;MDRQWLDRKLTVAQAEAEHMHDGRPFGRLQGQWEQMKSQMAEGDELWSFVSPLDSWRHLAGRAGVALVRNGEIIGHLVTRMN
;
A
#
# COMPACT_ATOMS: atom_id res chain seq x y z
N MET A 1 -14.21 -11.80 4.75
CA MET A 1 -13.05 -11.00 5.19
C MET A 1 -13.32 -9.57 4.76
N ASP A 2 -13.93 -8.80 5.65
CA ASP A 2 -14.43 -7.45 5.39
C ASP A 2 -13.28 -6.49 5.08
N ARG A 3 -13.38 -5.81 3.93
CA ARG A 3 -12.40 -4.85 3.39
C ARG A 3 -12.38 -3.51 4.16
N GLN A 4 -12.84 -3.50 5.42
CA GLN A 4 -13.03 -2.29 6.24
C GLN A 4 -11.73 -1.54 6.59
N TRP A 5 -10.57 -2.06 6.18
CA TRP A 5 -9.25 -1.47 6.40
C TRP A 5 -8.63 -0.86 5.12
N LEU A 6 -9.28 -1.04 3.95
CA LEU A 6 -8.93 -0.33 2.72
C LEU A 6 -9.62 1.04 2.76
N ASP A 7 -8.83 2.10 2.85
CA ASP A 7 -9.32 3.46 3.10
C ASP A 7 -9.70 4.16 1.79
N ARG A 8 -8.74 4.20 0.85
CA ARG A 8 -8.88 4.94 -0.41
C ARG A 8 -8.25 4.17 -1.56
N LYS A 9 -8.95 4.14 -2.70
CA LYS A 9 -8.37 3.69 -3.97
C LYS A 9 -7.41 4.75 -4.48
N LEU A 10 -6.19 4.34 -4.79
CA LEU A 10 -5.11 5.19 -5.28
C LEU A 10 -4.71 4.72 -6.68
N THR A 11 -4.10 5.62 -7.46
CA THR A 11 -3.34 5.23 -8.65
C THR A 11 -1.87 5.04 -8.30
N VAL A 12 -1.12 4.34 -9.16
CA VAL A 12 0.35 4.21 -9.06
C VAL A 12 1.00 5.58 -8.89
N ALA A 13 0.62 6.55 -9.72
CA ALA A 13 1.16 7.91 -9.65
C ALA A 13 0.84 8.62 -8.33
N GLN A 14 -0.38 8.44 -7.79
CA GLN A 14 -0.75 9.01 -6.49
C GLN A 14 0.05 8.37 -5.35
N ALA A 15 0.17 7.04 -5.34
CA ALA A 15 0.94 6.33 -4.33
C ALA A 15 2.43 6.70 -4.38
N GLU A 16 3.00 6.87 -5.58
CA GLU A 16 4.37 7.35 -5.76
C GLU A 16 4.55 8.78 -5.22
N ALA A 17 3.59 9.67 -5.46
CA ALA A 17 3.62 11.04 -4.97
C ALA A 17 3.48 11.12 -3.44
N GLU A 18 2.56 10.36 -2.85
CA GLU A 18 2.34 10.35 -1.38
C GLU A 18 3.50 9.71 -0.62
N HIS A 19 4.19 8.74 -1.22
CA HIS A 19 5.34 8.06 -0.63
C HIS A 19 6.68 8.50 -1.23
N MET A 20 6.73 9.70 -1.83
CA MET A 20 7.96 10.24 -2.37
C MET A 20 8.87 10.69 -1.23
N HIS A 21 10.00 10.00 -1.07
CA HIS A 21 11.03 10.34 -0.08
C HIS A 21 12.35 10.56 -0.80
N ASP A 22 12.93 11.76 -0.67
CA ASP A 22 14.25 12.11 -1.23
C ASP A 22 14.34 11.84 -2.75
N GLY A 23 13.26 12.14 -3.48
CA GLY A 23 13.17 11.91 -4.93
C GLY A 23 12.90 10.46 -5.35
N ARG A 24 12.69 9.53 -4.41
CA ARG A 24 12.40 8.12 -4.69
C ARG A 24 11.04 7.69 -4.11
N PRO A 25 10.15 7.09 -4.90
CA PRO A 25 8.90 6.55 -4.37
C PRO A 25 9.20 5.38 -3.43
N PHE A 26 8.57 5.37 -2.26
CA PHE A 26 8.70 4.34 -1.22
C PHE A 26 10.11 4.19 -0.61
N GLY A 27 11.07 5.06 -0.95
CA GLY A 27 12.42 5.08 -0.38
C GLY A 27 13.11 3.71 -0.39
N ARG A 28 13.32 3.10 0.78
CA ARG A 28 13.94 1.76 0.92
C ARG A 28 13.10 0.63 0.31
N LEU A 29 11.80 0.83 0.17
CA LEU A 29 10.87 -0.16 -0.38
C LEU A 29 10.71 0.00 -1.90
N GLN A 30 11.49 0.87 -2.55
CA GLN A 30 11.45 1.08 -4.00
C GLN A 30 11.58 -0.24 -4.77
N GLY A 31 12.46 -1.16 -4.37
CA GLY A 31 12.61 -2.46 -5.06
C GLY A 31 11.38 -3.38 -4.93
N GLN A 32 10.65 -3.30 -3.81
CA GLN A 32 9.38 -4.01 -3.64
C GLN A 32 8.27 -3.34 -4.45
N TRP A 33 8.27 -2.00 -4.50
CA TRP A 33 7.34 -1.22 -5.31
C TRP A 33 7.52 -1.51 -6.80
N GLU A 34 8.75 -1.59 -7.29
CA GLU A 34 9.04 -1.93 -8.69
C GLU A 34 8.65 -3.37 -9.02
N GLN A 35 8.90 -4.33 -8.13
CA GLN A 35 8.38 -5.69 -8.31
C GLN A 35 6.85 -5.72 -8.36
N MET A 36 6.19 -5.00 -7.46
CA MET A 36 4.74 -4.94 -7.42
C MET A 36 4.18 -4.28 -8.69
N LYS A 37 4.79 -3.20 -9.17
CA LYS A 37 4.48 -2.58 -10.47
C LYS A 37 4.70 -3.53 -11.64
N SER A 38 5.77 -4.32 -11.62
CA SER A 38 6.01 -5.33 -12.66
C SER A 38 4.98 -6.46 -12.65
N GLN A 39 4.32 -6.69 -11.51
CA GLN A 39 3.21 -7.61 -11.41
C GLN A 39 1.86 -6.96 -11.75
N MET A 40 1.78 -5.62 -11.82
CA MET A 40 0.55 -4.91 -12.15
C MET A 40 0.15 -5.16 -13.61
N ALA A 41 -1.14 -5.43 -13.81
CA ALA A 41 -1.77 -5.63 -15.10
C ALA A 41 -3.02 -4.74 -15.22
N GLU A 42 -3.54 -4.62 -16.44
CA GLU A 42 -4.80 -3.93 -16.67
C GLU A 42 -5.94 -4.58 -15.89
N GLY A 43 -6.66 -3.75 -15.11
CA GLY A 43 -7.74 -4.20 -14.21
C GLY A 43 -7.35 -4.22 -12.73
N ASP A 44 -6.09 -3.98 -12.40
CA ASP A 44 -5.65 -3.87 -11.00
C ASP A 44 -6.05 -2.57 -10.33
N GLU A 45 -6.34 -2.69 -9.04
CA GLU A 45 -6.68 -1.60 -8.17
C GLU A 45 -5.65 -1.47 -7.08
N LEU A 46 -5.05 -0.30 -6.95
CA LEU A 46 -4.20 0.01 -5.81
C LEU A 46 -5.05 0.68 -4.72
N TRP A 47 -4.85 0.26 -3.48
CA TRP A 47 -5.60 0.76 -2.33
C TRP A 47 -4.64 1.13 -1.21
N SER A 48 -4.82 2.29 -0.58
CA SER A 48 -4.18 2.57 0.69
C SER A 48 -4.86 1.79 1.80
N PHE A 49 -4.07 1.36 2.77
CA PHE A 49 -4.58 0.80 4.00
C PHE A 49 -3.91 1.39 5.22
N VAL A 50 -4.68 1.44 6.30
CA VAL A 50 -4.21 1.84 7.61
C VAL A 50 -4.91 0.98 8.66
N SER A 51 -4.11 0.43 9.57
CA SER A 51 -4.63 -0.31 10.71
C SER A 51 -5.39 0.65 11.64
N PRO A 52 -6.46 0.18 12.31
CA PRO A 52 -7.21 1.01 13.25
C PRO A 52 -6.30 1.56 14.35
N LEU A 53 -6.64 2.75 14.86
CA LEU A 53 -5.86 3.47 15.88
C LEU A 53 -5.53 2.61 17.11
N ASP A 54 -6.42 1.68 17.45
CA ASP A 54 -6.22 0.74 18.55
C ASP A 54 -4.97 -0.13 18.34
N SER A 55 -4.77 -0.69 17.14
CA SER A 55 -3.55 -1.44 16.82
C SER A 55 -2.29 -0.58 16.91
N TRP A 56 -2.36 0.70 16.56
CA TRP A 56 -1.23 1.63 16.72
C TRP A 56 -0.86 1.87 18.18
N ARG A 57 -1.87 2.00 19.06
CA ARG A 57 -1.67 2.13 20.52
C ARG A 57 -1.00 0.90 21.12
N HIS A 58 -1.21 -0.27 20.51
CA HIS A 58 -0.66 -1.55 20.92
C HIS A 58 0.67 -1.91 20.20
N LEU A 59 1.32 -0.97 19.50
CA LEU A 59 2.55 -1.22 18.73
C LEU A 59 2.40 -2.36 17.69
N ALA A 60 1.20 -2.45 17.11
CA ALA A 60 0.84 -3.41 16.07
C ALA A 60 0.25 -2.70 14.83
N GLY A 61 0.37 -1.37 14.77
CA GLY A 61 -0.18 -0.55 13.70
C GLY A 61 0.62 -0.68 12.42
N ARG A 62 -0.07 -0.90 11.29
CA ARG A 62 0.53 -0.96 9.96
C ARG A 62 -0.23 -0.03 9.01
N ALA A 63 0.50 0.74 8.22
CA ALA A 63 -0.06 1.46 7.07
C ALA A 63 0.78 1.23 5.83
N GLY A 64 0.13 1.31 4.67
CA GLY A 64 0.77 1.01 3.41
C GLY A 64 -0.19 1.03 2.23
N VAL A 65 0.25 0.37 1.16
CA VAL A 65 -0.54 0.19 -0.06
C VAL A 65 -0.73 -1.30 -0.35
N ALA A 66 -1.91 -1.68 -0.79
CA ALA A 66 -2.26 -3.03 -1.21
C ALA A 66 -2.66 -3.01 -2.68
N LEU A 67 -2.19 -4.01 -3.42
CA LEU A 67 -2.56 -4.25 -4.80
C LEU A 67 -3.66 -5.31 -4.82
N VAL A 68 -4.81 -4.93 -5.36
CA VAL A 68 -6.02 -5.74 -5.43
C VAL A 68 -6.33 -6.04 -6.89
N ARG A 69 -6.43 -7.32 -7.25
CA ARG A 69 -6.84 -7.80 -8.58
C ARG A 69 -8.09 -8.64 -8.44
N ASN A 70 -9.16 -8.32 -9.17
CA ASN A 70 -10.44 -9.05 -9.09
C ASN A 70 -10.99 -9.19 -7.65
N GLY A 71 -10.67 -8.23 -6.77
CA GLY A 71 -11.09 -8.26 -5.37
C GLY A 71 -10.23 -9.13 -4.44
N GLU A 72 -9.13 -9.69 -4.92
CA GLU A 72 -8.12 -10.42 -4.16
C GLU A 72 -6.84 -9.59 -4.01
N ILE A 73 -6.20 -9.65 -2.83
CA ILE A 73 -4.95 -8.93 -2.59
C ILE A 73 -3.81 -9.78 -3.13
N ILE A 74 -3.20 -9.32 -4.22
CA ILE A 74 -2.06 -9.99 -4.85
C ILE A 74 -0.70 -9.49 -4.32
N GLY A 75 -0.69 -8.33 -3.68
CA GLY A 75 0.51 -7.75 -3.09
C GLY A 75 0.18 -6.68 -2.06
N HIS A 76 1.10 -6.45 -1.12
CA HIS A 76 0.99 -5.34 -0.19
C HIS A 76 2.37 -4.85 0.20
N LEU A 77 2.47 -3.56 0.49
CA LEU A 77 3.70 -2.87 0.82
C LEU A 77 3.46 -1.97 2.02
N VAL A 78 4.05 -2.35 3.15
CA VAL A 78 3.90 -1.65 4.43
C VAL A 78 4.90 -0.50 4.48
N THR A 79 4.43 0.74 4.47
CA THR A 79 5.27 1.94 4.49
C THR A 79 5.52 2.47 5.89
N ARG A 80 4.58 2.22 6.82
CA ARG A 80 4.72 2.58 8.22
C ARG A 80 4.35 1.40 9.11
N MET A 81 5.17 1.18 10.12
CA MET A 81 4.93 0.27 11.23
C MET A 81 5.27 1.02 12.52
N ASN A 82 4.53 0.74 13.59
CA ASN A 82 4.76 1.27 14.93
C ASN A 82 5.13 0.15 15.89
#